data_AF-X1Q8C8-F1
#
_entry.id   AF-X1Q8C8-F1
#
_cell.length_a   1.000
_cell.length_b   1.000
_cell.length_c   1.000
_cell.angle_alpha   90.00
_cell.angle_beta   90.00
_cell.angle_gamma   90.00
#
_symmetry.space_group_name_H-M   'P 1'
#
loop_
_entity.id
_entity.type
_entity.pdbx_description
1 polymer ?
#
loop_
_entity_poly.entity_id
_entity_poly.type
_entity_poly.pdbx_seq_one_letter_code
_entity_poly.pdbx_strand_id
1 'polypeptide(L)'
;PRFTKNKQVVRDLQSQAIQKYLKNRLGALRYFGLPSDEMKDIIDWRPFFSEFVSVERGIEPDAWERQHILMLSAFKRDVLSKVTLLRGDIDRIILDGKDVHGNVPNYPFDVVTLDYSGGLLYRDQKGKQYRLDAIRELIRRQAQHNINYLLFISSNLDHCKDAEVQGTIQNLKTELLRYGTNAKEVIDAYMNHQCDEARLKIYISYFINQVAAGTNYNCETEHAVFYLGNQDTRMMNFRFWLKYDPRTTAPRYPRESLAQMINSP
;
A
#
# COMPACT_ATOMS: atom_id res chain seq x y z
N PRO A 1 0.78 4.91 20.97
CA PRO A 1 1.48 3.61 20.85
C PRO A 1 2.98 3.83 20.60
N ARG A 2 3.90 3.14 21.29
CA ARG A 2 5.34 3.45 21.17
C ARG A 2 5.95 2.74 19.95
N PHE A 3 6.04 3.45 18.84
CA PHE A 3 6.71 2.93 17.64
C PHE A 3 8.19 2.59 17.88
N THR A 4 8.65 1.50 17.26
CA THR A 4 10.05 1.08 17.31
C THR A 4 10.96 1.98 16.47
N LYS A 5 12.28 1.92 16.69
CA LYS A 5 13.28 2.57 15.82
C LYS A 5 13.12 2.16 14.34
N ASN A 6 12.62 0.96 14.08
CA ASN A 6 12.55 0.40 12.73
C ASN A 6 11.40 1.02 11.90
N LYS A 7 10.32 1.54 12.51
CA LYS A 7 9.30 2.29 11.75
C LYS A 7 9.82 3.65 11.27
N GLN A 8 10.80 4.26 11.95
CA GLN A 8 11.44 5.48 11.46
C GLN A 8 12.17 5.22 10.14
N VAL A 9 12.95 4.14 10.05
CA VAL A 9 13.66 3.75 8.81
C VAL A 9 12.69 3.58 7.63
N VAL A 10 11.51 2.99 7.86
CA VAL A 10 10.46 2.87 6.84
C VAL A 10 10.00 4.25 6.36
N ARG A 11 9.73 5.20 7.27
CA ARG A 11 9.33 6.56 6.91
C ARG A 11 10.43 7.34 6.20
N ASP A 12 11.68 7.16 6.60
CA ASP A 12 12.84 7.81 5.98
C ASP A 12 13.03 7.33 4.54
N LEU A 13 12.87 6.02 4.29
CA LEU A 13 12.88 5.43 2.94
C LEU A 13 11.69 5.87 2.08
N GLN A 14 10.50 5.98 2.68
CA GLN A 14 9.32 6.54 2.00
C GLN A 14 9.53 8.03 1.64
N SER A 15 10.11 8.82 2.54
CA SER A 15 10.49 10.22 2.29
C SER A 15 11.49 10.34 1.13
N GLN A 16 12.50 9.45 1.09
CA GLN A 16 13.45 9.37 -0.02
C GLN A 16 12.77 8.98 -1.34
N ALA A 17 11.84 8.03 -1.34
CA ALA A 17 11.07 7.65 -2.53
C ALA A 17 10.20 8.84 -3.05
N ILE A 18 9.50 9.55 -2.15
CA ILE A 18 8.75 10.76 -2.50
C ILE A 18 9.68 11.80 -3.16
N GLN A 19 10.81 12.10 -2.54
CA GLN A 19 11.77 13.07 -3.07
C GLN A 19 12.40 12.63 -4.40
N LYS A 20 12.64 11.32 -4.59
CA LYS A 20 13.20 10.73 -5.81
C LYS A 20 12.23 10.83 -6.99
N TYR A 21 11.00 10.36 -6.83
CA TYR A 21 10.04 10.23 -7.95
C TYR A 21 9.18 11.48 -8.17
N LEU A 22 8.95 12.29 -7.13
CA LEU A 22 8.02 13.43 -7.16
C LEU A 22 8.71 14.79 -6.93
N LYS A 23 10.05 14.86 -7.06
CA LYS A 23 10.89 16.05 -6.82
C LYS A 23 10.32 17.36 -7.34
N ASN A 24 9.80 17.34 -8.57
CA ASN A 24 9.33 18.54 -9.29
C ASN A 24 7.95 19.05 -8.81
N ARG A 25 7.30 18.35 -7.88
CA ARG A 25 5.97 18.70 -7.35
C ARG A 25 5.94 18.79 -5.81
N LEU A 26 7.10 18.74 -5.15
CA LEU A 26 7.21 18.94 -3.70
C LEU A 26 6.62 20.31 -3.30
N GLY A 27 5.83 20.32 -2.23
CA GLY A 27 5.02 21.45 -1.77
C GLY A 27 3.58 21.44 -2.30
N ALA A 28 3.32 20.71 -3.40
CA ALA A 28 2.03 20.61 -4.09
C ALA A 28 1.56 19.16 -4.28
N LEU A 29 2.06 18.22 -3.47
CA LEU A 29 1.60 16.84 -3.47
C LEU A 29 0.31 16.67 -2.66
N ARG A 30 -0.48 15.65 -3.03
CA ARG A 30 -1.69 15.22 -2.32
C ARG A 30 -1.52 13.81 -1.76
N TYR A 31 -1.74 13.66 -0.45
CA TYR A 31 -1.63 12.38 0.27
C TYR A 31 -3.00 11.75 0.53
N PHE A 32 -3.07 10.42 0.52
CA PHE A 32 -4.19 9.64 1.05
C PHE A 32 -3.71 8.49 1.94
N GLY A 33 -4.28 8.31 3.14
CA GLY A 33 -3.92 7.18 3.99
C GLY A 33 -4.37 7.22 5.44
N LEU A 34 -3.76 6.35 6.25
CA LEU A 34 -4.06 6.10 7.68
C LEU A 34 -2.96 6.70 8.59
N PRO A 35 -3.00 7.99 8.97
CA PRO A 35 -2.06 8.51 9.95
C PRO A 35 -2.34 7.95 11.35
N SER A 36 -1.29 7.78 12.15
CA SER A 36 -1.47 7.52 13.58
C SER A 36 -1.90 8.78 14.34
N ASP A 37 -2.39 8.59 15.56
CA ASP A 37 -2.64 9.62 16.59
C ASP A 37 -1.51 10.66 16.74
N GLU A 38 -0.25 10.20 16.67
CA GLU A 38 0.94 11.05 16.73
C GLU A 38 1.24 11.84 15.44
N MET A 39 0.57 11.50 14.33
CA MET A 39 0.68 12.12 12.99
C MET A 39 2.11 12.25 12.42
N LYS A 40 3.06 11.40 12.87
CA LYS A 40 4.49 11.54 12.54
C LYS A 40 4.78 11.59 11.04
N ASP A 41 4.13 10.75 10.26
CA ASP A 41 4.29 10.71 8.81
C ASP A 41 3.86 12.05 8.15
N ILE A 42 2.74 12.64 8.61
CA ILE A 42 2.23 13.94 8.15
C ILE A 42 3.14 15.10 8.59
N ILE A 43 3.70 15.04 9.80
CA ILE A 43 4.61 16.06 10.33
C ILE A 43 5.92 16.06 9.54
N ASP A 44 6.57 14.89 9.42
CA ASP A 44 7.86 14.73 8.76
C ASP A 44 7.78 15.06 7.26
N TRP A 45 6.62 14.82 6.63
CA TRP A 45 6.38 15.12 5.21
C TRP A 45 5.64 16.44 4.94
N ARG A 46 5.32 17.25 5.97
CA ARG A 46 4.61 18.55 5.85
C ARG A 46 5.14 19.47 4.72
N PRO A 47 6.47 19.55 4.44
CA PRO A 47 7.00 20.38 3.36
C PRO A 47 6.67 19.86 1.94
N PHE A 48 6.34 18.58 1.78
CA PHE A 48 6.13 17.97 0.47
C PHE A 48 4.69 18.08 -0.03
N PHE A 49 3.71 18.20 0.88
CA PHE A 49 2.28 18.11 0.57
C PHE A 49 1.54 19.44 0.74
N SER A 50 0.62 19.73 -0.17
CA SER A 50 -0.39 20.77 -0.01
C SER A 50 -1.63 20.26 0.75
N GLU A 51 -1.94 18.96 0.63
CA GLU A 51 -3.14 18.33 1.20
C GLU A 51 -2.85 16.91 1.73
N PHE A 52 -3.44 16.58 2.87
CA PHE A 52 -3.44 15.26 3.50
C PHE A 52 -4.89 14.77 3.71
N VAL A 53 -5.36 13.88 2.85
CA VAL A 53 -6.63 13.18 3.05
C VAL A 53 -6.39 11.98 3.96
N SER A 54 -6.78 12.14 5.22
CA SER A 54 -6.61 11.16 6.28
C SER A 54 -7.88 10.34 6.48
N VAL A 55 -7.73 9.06 6.77
CA VAL A 55 -8.83 8.16 7.17
C VAL A 55 -8.65 7.78 8.63
N GLU A 56 -9.72 7.87 9.43
CA GLU A 56 -9.79 7.25 10.76
C GLU A 56 -11.15 6.56 10.93
N ARG A 57 -11.10 5.28 11.30
CA ARG A 57 -12.29 4.47 11.57
C ARG A 57 -12.87 4.78 12.93
N GLY A 58 -11.99 5.01 13.91
CA GLY A 58 -12.33 4.97 15.33
C GLY A 58 -12.45 3.53 15.85
N ILE A 59 -12.85 3.41 17.12
CA ILE A 59 -13.19 2.16 17.79
C ILE A 59 -14.50 2.40 18.52
N GLU A 60 -15.52 1.61 18.23
CA GLU A 60 -16.83 1.69 18.91
C GLU A 60 -16.69 1.33 20.40
N PRO A 61 -17.44 2.00 21.31
CA PRO A 61 -18.44 3.04 21.04
C PRO A 61 -17.84 4.45 20.81
N ASP A 62 -16.56 4.65 21.13
CA ASP A 62 -15.90 5.96 21.21
C ASP A 62 -15.20 6.36 19.90
N ALA A 63 -15.80 6.02 18.76
CA ALA A 63 -15.18 6.23 17.45
C ALA A 63 -14.92 7.73 17.17
N TRP A 64 -15.82 8.58 17.65
CA TRP A 64 -15.72 10.04 17.55
C TRP A 64 -14.51 10.61 18.31
N GLU A 65 -14.10 10.01 19.43
CA GLU A 65 -12.99 10.52 20.25
C GLU A 65 -11.67 10.42 19.50
N ARG A 66 -11.39 9.28 18.87
CA ARG A 66 -10.16 9.07 18.07
C ARG A 66 -10.09 10.02 16.88
N GLN A 67 -11.21 10.19 16.18
CA GLN A 67 -11.34 11.13 15.07
C GLN A 67 -11.12 12.58 15.54
N HIS A 68 -11.64 12.96 16.72
CA HIS A 68 -11.42 14.27 17.31
C HIS A 68 -9.97 14.47 17.77
N ILE A 69 -9.35 13.47 18.39
CA ILE A 69 -7.94 13.48 18.81
C ILE A 69 -7.02 13.69 17.60
N LEU A 70 -7.28 13.04 16.46
CA LEU A 70 -6.50 13.25 15.24
C LEU A 70 -6.59 14.70 14.75
N MET A 71 -7.79 15.29 14.73
CA MET A 71 -7.97 16.70 14.33
C MET A 71 -7.33 17.67 15.33
N LEU A 72 -7.38 17.37 16.62
CA LEU A 72 -6.71 18.15 17.67
C LEU A 72 -5.17 18.02 17.58
N SER A 73 -4.64 16.86 17.22
CA SER A 73 -3.23 16.68 16.87
C SER A 73 -2.86 17.52 15.64
N ALA A 74 -3.68 17.52 14.59
CA ALA A 74 -3.46 18.32 13.39
C ALA A 74 -3.42 19.84 13.70
N PHE A 75 -4.31 20.30 14.60
CA PHE A 75 -4.32 21.67 15.11
C PHE A 75 -3.05 22.01 15.89
N LYS A 76 -2.69 21.20 16.89
CA LYS A 76 -1.49 21.37 17.73
C LYS A 76 -0.17 21.32 16.95
N ARG A 77 -0.19 20.80 15.71
CA ARG A 77 0.97 20.66 14.82
C ARG A 77 0.99 21.65 13.66
N ASP A 78 0.06 22.60 13.61
CA ASP A 78 -0.05 23.58 12.53
C ASP A 78 -0.08 22.91 11.13
N VAL A 79 -0.96 21.90 11.01
CA VAL A 79 -1.29 21.20 9.75
C VAL A 79 -2.78 21.08 9.48
N LEU A 80 -3.65 21.49 10.42
CA LEU A 80 -5.11 21.36 10.29
C LEU A 80 -5.66 21.92 8.97
N SER A 81 -5.15 23.06 8.51
CA SER A 81 -5.54 23.71 7.25
C SER A 81 -5.23 22.89 5.99
N LYS A 82 -4.38 21.86 6.10
CA LYS A 82 -4.06 20.90 5.03
C LYS A 82 -4.72 19.52 5.21
N VAL A 83 -5.44 19.28 6.31
CA VAL A 83 -5.94 17.94 6.67
C VAL A 83 -7.44 17.82 6.41
N THR A 84 -7.80 16.90 5.52
CA THR A 84 -9.19 16.45 5.33
C THR A 84 -9.36 15.10 6.00
N LEU A 85 -10.36 14.96 6.88
CA LEU A 85 -10.64 13.70 7.57
C LEU A 85 -11.89 13.01 7.00
N LEU A 86 -11.70 11.81 6.45
CA LEU A 86 -12.76 10.87 6.07
C LEU A 86 -12.95 9.83 7.18
N ARG A 87 -14.22 9.51 7.51
CA ARG A 87 -14.56 8.65 8.65
C ARG A 87 -15.00 7.27 8.21
N GLY A 88 -14.40 6.25 8.83
CA GLY A 88 -14.74 4.84 8.58
C GLY A 88 -13.54 4.00 8.15
N ASP A 89 -13.83 2.82 7.64
CA ASP A 89 -12.82 1.85 7.21
C ASP A 89 -12.28 2.21 5.81
N ILE A 90 -10.95 2.29 5.65
CA ILE A 90 -10.33 2.76 4.40
C ILE A 90 -10.66 1.89 3.20
N ASP A 91 -10.78 0.57 3.38
CA ASP A 91 -11.09 -0.35 2.28
C ASP A 91 -12.51 -0.08 1.77
N ARG A 92 -13.44 0.22 2.68
CA ARG A 92 -14.81 0.63 2.34
C ARG A 92 -14.86 1.99 1.66
N ILE A 93 -14.11 2.98 2.14
CA ILE A 93 -14.07 4.32 1.53
C ILE A 93 -13.57 4.27 0.10
N ILE A 94 -12.56 3.42 -0.18
CA ILE A 94 -12.06 3.20 -1.54
C ILE A 94 -13.11 2.51 -2.41
N LEU A 95 -13.71 1.41 -1.94
CA LEU A 95 -14.69 0.62 -2.68
C LEU A 95 -15.98 1.40 -2.96
N ASP A 96 -16.62 1.91 -1.92
CA ASP A 96 -17.91 2.61 -1.96
C ASP A 96 -17.76 4.05 -2.49
N GLY A 97 -16.52 4.56 -2.50
CA GLY A 97 -16.18 5.89 -3.01
C GLY A 97 -16.61 7.06 -2.13
N LYS A 98 -16.93 6.80 -0.86
CA LYS A 98 -17.36 7.80 0.12
C LYS A 98 -17.18 7.28 1.54
N ASP A 99 -17.11 8.20 2.50
CA ASP A 99 -17.07 7.91 3.93
C ASP A 99 -18.47 7.63 4.52
N VAL A 100 -18.54 7.28 5.81
CA VAL A 100 -19.81 6.92 6.48
C VAL A 100 -20.81 8.09 6.57
N HIS A 101 -20.39 9.32 6.29
CA HIS A 101 -21.23 10.52 6.20
C HIS A 101 -21.46 10.99 4.75
N GLY A 102 -20.95 10.26 3.76
CA GLY A 102 -21.08 10.59 2.34
C GLY A 102 -20.00 11.50 1.78
N ASN A 103 -18.94 11.82 2.53
CA ASN A 103 -17.82 12.63 2.03
C ASN A 103 -17.02 11.84 0.99
N VAL A 104 -16.81 12.40 -0.19
CA VAL A 104 -16.11 11.72 -1.30
C VAL A 104 -14.61 12.08 -1.29
N PRO A 105 -13.68 11.11 -1.33
CA PRO A 105 -12.26 11.38 -1.57
C PRO A 105 -12.06 12.01 -2.96
N ASN A 106 -11.50 13.22 -2.99
CA ASN A 106 -11.23 13.94 -4.23
C ASN A 106 -9.94 13.41 -4.89
N TYR A 107 -10.05 12.53 -5.88
CA TYR A 107 -8.93 11.99 -6.66
C TYR A 107 -8.36 13.03 -7.66
N PRO A 108 -7.09 12.91 -8.10
CA PRO A 108 -6.14 11.84 -7.78
C PRO A 108 -5.15 12.21 -6.66
N PHE A 109 -4.44 11.19 -6.15
CA PHE A 109 -3.44 11.33 -5.09
C PHE A 109 -2.02 11.05 -5.62
N ASP A 110 -1.03 11.80 -5.15
CA ASP A 110 0.37 11.61 -5.55
C ASP A 110 1.06 10.51 -4.72
N VAL A 111 0.61 10.34 -3.48
CA VAL A 111 1.13 9.34 -2.54
C VAL A 111 -0.04 8.72 -1.78
N VAL A 112 -0.12 7.40 -1.79
CA VAL A 112 -1.13 6.64 -1.04
C VAL A 112 -0.44 5.69 -0.06
N THR A 113 -0.82 5.71 1.21
CA THR A 113 -0.31 4.78 2.24
C THR A 113 -1.44 3.95 2.85
N LEU A 114 -1.32 2.63 2.69
CA LEU A 114 -2.21 1.63 3.29
C LEU A 114 -1.45 0.91 4.42
N ASP A 115 -1.50 1.43 5.65
CA ASP A 115 -0.84 0.85 6.83
C ASP A 115 -1.80 -0.11 7.57
N TYR A 116 -1.85 -1.36 7.13
CA TYR A 116 -2.81 -2.35 7.63
C TYR A 116 -2.37 -2.99 8.94
N SER A 117 -3.22 -2.88 9.97
CA SER A 117 -3.23 -3.80 11.10
C SER A 117 -3.89 -5.12 10.68
N GLY A 118 -3.13 -6.22 10.69
CA GLY A 118 -3.55 -7.53 10.16
C GLY A 118 -3.07 -7.77 8.72
N GLY A 119 -3.14 -9.03 8.26
CA GLY A 119 -2.66 -9.44 6.94
C GLY A 119 -3.53 -8.92 5.78
N LEU A 120 -2.94 -8.70 4.60
CA LEU A 120 -3.69 -8.32 3.39
C LEU A 120 -4.76 -9.35 2.96
N LEU A 121 -4.60 -10.60 3.37
CA LEU A 121 -5.52 -11.71 3.09
C LEU A 121 -6.60 -11.87 4.17
N TYR A 122 -6.74 -10.89 5.06
CA TYR A 122 -7.79 -10.90 6.08
C TYR A 122 -9.18 -11.01 5.43
N ARG A 123 -9.93 -12.02 5.86
CA ARG A 123 -11.32 -12.29 5.48
C ARG A 123 -12.23 -11.91 6.66
N ASP A 124 -13.35 -11.26 6.37
CA ASP A 124 -14.37 -10.98 7.39
C ASP A 124 -15.06 -12.28 7.86
N GLN A 125 -15.98 -12.16 8.83
CA GLN A 125 -16.78 -13.28 9.33
C GLN A 125 -17.64 -13.98 8.26
N LYS A 126 -17.78 -13.38 7.07
CA LYS A 126 -18.49 -13.93 5.90
C LYS A 126 -17.54 -14.46 4.83
N GLY A 127 -16.23 -14.51 5.10
CA GLY A 127 -15.19 -14.96 4.18
C GLY A 127 -14.74 -13.93 3.13
N LYS A 128 -15.27 -12.69 3.17
CA LYS A 128 -14.99 -11.67 2.15
C LYS A 128 -13.72 -10.87 2.45
N GLN A 129 -12.96 -10.59 1.41
CA GLN A 129 -11.60 -10.04 1.45
C GLN A 129 -11.56 -8.62 0.84
N TYR A 130 -11.83 -7.60 1.65
CA TYR A 130 -12.00 -6.23 1.13
C TYR A 130 -10.69 -5.56 0.70
N ARG A 131 -9.55 -5.89 1.33
CA ARG A 131 -8.26 -5.22 1.10
C ARG A 131 -7.77 -5.30 -0.34
N LEU A 132 -7.78 -6.51 -0.93
CA LEU A 132 -7.36 -6.67 -2.31
C LEU A 132 -8.33 -6.01 -3.30
N ASP A 133 -9.63 -6.08 -3.04
CA ASP A 133 -10.64 -5.41 -3.87
C ASP A 133 -10.51 -3.88 -3.78
N ALA A 134 -10.24 -3.34 -2.59
CA ALA A 134 -9.96 -1.93 -2.38
C ALA A 134 -8.68 -1.52 -3.12
N ILE A 135 -7.59 -2.28 -3.04
CA ILE A 135 -6.36 -1.99 -3.78
C ILE A 135 -6.60 -2.02 -5.30
N ARG A 136 -7.37 -3.00 -5.82
CA ARG A 136 -7.81 -3.04 -7.23
C ARG A 136 -8.55 -1.76 -7.63
N GLU A 137 -9.53 -1.37 -6.82
CA GLU A 137 -10.36 -0.20 -7.09
C GLU A 137 -9.60 1.12 -6.95
N LEU A 138 -8.65 1.22 -5.99
CA LEU A 138 -7.75 2.36 -5.83
C LEU A 138 -6.91 2.59 -7.10
N ILE A 139 -6.23 1.54 -7.57
CA ILE A 139 -5.38 1.61 -8.76
C ILE A 139 -6.25 1.94 -10.00
N ARG A 140 -7.43 1.31 -10.12
CA ARG A 140 -8.40 1.60 -11.19
C ARG A 140 -8.87 3.06 -11.20
N ARG A 141 -9.14 3.66 -10.04
CA ARG A 141 -9.54 5.07 -9.92
C ARG A 141 -8.39 6.02 -10.26
N GLN A 142 -7.19 5.77 -9.74
CA GLN A 142 -6.00 6.57 -10.09
C GLN A 142 -5.73 6.56 -11.60
N ALA A 143 -5.91 5.41 -12.26
CA ALA A 143 -5.75 5.27 -13.71
C ALA A 143 -6.69 6.17 -14.52
N GLN A 144 -7.88 6.52 -14.01
CA GLN A 144 -8.83 7.42 -14.70
C GLN A 144 -8.30 8.85 -14.83
N HIS A 145 -7.31 9.24 -14.02
CA HIS A 145 -6.68 10.56 -14.04
C HIS A 145 -5.34 10.59 -14.79
N ASN A 146 -4.85 9.44 -15.28
CA ASN A 146 -3.62 9.31 -16.07
C ASN A 146 -2.35 9.85 -15.39
N ILE A 147 -2.31 9.91 -14.05
CA ILE A 147 -1.14 10.42 -13.30
C ILE A 147 -0.23 9.29 -12.81
N ASN A 148 1.06 9.59 -12.62
CA ASN A 148 1.98 8.72 -11.88
C ASN A 148 1.83 8.96 -10.37
N TYR A 149 1.97 7.92 -9.55
CA TYR A 149 1.88 8.06 -8.10
C TYR A 149 2.67 6.97 -7.34
N LEU A 150 2.94 7.22 -6.05
CA LEU A 150 3.54 6.25 -5.14
C LEU A 150 2.45 5.54 -4.33
N LEU A 151 2.54 4.21 -4.26
CA LEU A 151 1.73 3.38 -3.38
C LEU A 151 2.64 2.71 -2.34
N PHE A 152 2.37 2.99 -1.07
CA PHE A 152 3.01 2.36 0.07
C PHE A 152 2.01 1.43 0.74
N ILE A 153 2.41 0.18 0.97
CA ILE A 153 1.57 -0.81 1.67
C ILE A 153 2.38 -1.37 2.83
N SER A 154 1.84 -1.29 4.04
CA SER A 154 2.33 -2.04 5.18
C SER A 154 1.31 -3.10 5.57
N SER A 155 1.79 -4.29 5.90
CA SER A 155 0.98 -5.42 6.37
C SER A 155 1.74 -6.12 7.49
N ASN A 156 1.01 -6.69 8.46
CA ASN A 156 1.61 -7.71 9.31
C ASN A 156 1.70 -9.05 8.54
N LEU A 157 2.28 -10.06 9.19
CA LEU A 157 2.57 -11.37 8.60
C LEU A 157 1.48 -12.43 8.85
N ASP A 158 0.32 -12.06 9.36
CA ASP A 158 -0.74 -13.02 9.63
C ASP A 158 -1.29 -13.60 8.32
N HIS A 159 -1.71 -14.87 8.37
CA HIS A 159 -2.35 -15.60 7.25
C HIS A 159 -1.47 -15.87 6.00
N CYS A 160 -0.14 -15.82 6.11
CA CYS A 160 0.76 -16.19 4.98
C CYS A 160 0.61 -17.63 4.45
N LYS A 161 -0.11 -18.51 5.17
CA LYS A 161 -0.41 -19.89 4.77
C LYS A 161 -1.75 -20.05 4.01
N ASP A 162 -2.39 -18.96 3.60
CA ASP A 162 -3.59 -19.03 2.75
C ASP A 162 -3.24 -19.76 1.43
N ALA A 163 -4.14 -20.66 1.01
CA ALA A 163 -4.04 -21.40 -0.25
C ALA A 163 -3.96 -20.47 -1.47
N GLU A 164 -4.48 -19.25 -1.38
CA GLU A 164 -4.36 -18.19 -2.39
C GLU A 164 -2.90 -17.80 -2.66
N VAL A 165 -2.06 -17.71 -1.61
CA VAL A 165 -0.62 -17.41 -1.73
C VAL A 165 0.10 -18.54 -2.46
N GLN A 166 -0.14 -19.77 -2.02
CA GLN A 166 0.48 -20.96 -2.60
C GLN A 166 0.05 -21.17 -4.06
N GLY A 167 -1.25 -21.04 -4.35
CA GLY A 167 -1.79 -21.13 -5.70
C GLY A 167 -1.23 -20.05 -6.62
N THR A 168 -1.08 -18.81 -6.12
CA THR A 168 -0.43 -17.73 -6.87
C THR A 168 1.01 -18.07 -7.20
N ILE A 169 1.83 -18.46 -6.22
CA ILE A 169 3.25 -18.82 -6.44
C ILE A 169 3.38 -20.03 -7.39
N GLN A 170 2.47 -20.99 -7.33
CA GLN A 170 2.42 -22.11 -8.27
C GLN A 170 2.01 -21.68 -9.69
N ASN A 171 1.12 -20.69 -9.83
CA ASN A 171 0.78 -20.10 -11.12
C ASN A 171 2.00 -19.35 -11.71
N LEU A 172 2.77 -18.65 -10.88
CA LEU A 172 4.03 -17.99 -11.30
C LEU A 172 5.04 -18.98 -11.89
N LYS A 173 5.18 -20.16 -11.26
CA LYS A 173 5.98 -21.26 -11.81
C LYS A 173 5.56 -21.61 -13.24
N THR A 174 4.25 -21.72 -13.46
CA THR A 174 3.67 -22.11 -14.75
C THR A 174 3.85 -21.00 -15.81
N GLU A 175 3.71 -19.74 -15.44
CA GLU A 175 3.95 -18.60 -16.34
C GLU A 175 5.42 -18.50 -16.75
N LEU A 176 6.36 -18.60 -15.81
CA LEU A 176 7.80 -18.49 -16.10
C LEU A 176 8.29 -19.59 -17.04
N LEU A 177 7.80 -20.82 -16.83
CA LEU A 177 8.08 -21.95 -17.72
C LEU A 177 7.55 -21.72 -19.14
N ARG A 178 6.38 -21.09 -19.31
CA ARG A 178 5.85 -20.71 -20.64
C ARG A 178 6.71 -19.66 -21.34
N TYR A 179 7.39 -18.80 -20.60
CA TYR A 179 8.34 -17.81 -21.12
C TYR A 179 9.78 -18.34 -21.27
N GLY A 180 10.00 -19.65 -21.17
CA GLY A 180 11.33 -20.26 -21.31
C GLY A 180 12.30 -19.91 -20.17
N THR A 181 11.82 -19.29 -19.09
CA THR A 181 12.63 -18.94 -17.92
C THR A 181 12.60 -20.10 -16.94
N ASN A 182 13.73 -20.78 -16.74
CA ASN A 182 13.83 -21.84 -15.73
C ASN A 182 13.88 -21.25 -14.31
N ALA A 183 12.71 -20.89 -13.79
CA ALA A 183 12.53 -20.41 -12.42
C ALA A 183 12.15 -21.53 -11.43
N LYS A 184 12.21 -22.81 -11.85
CA LYS A 184 11.74 -23.94 -11.04
C LYS A 184 12.37 -23.96 -9.66
N GLU A 185 13.70 -23.94 -9.60
CA GLU A 185 14.47 -24.00 -8.35
C GLU A 185 14.16 -22.82 -7.42
N VAL A 186 14.01 -21.62 -7.99
CA VAL A 186 13.72 -20.42 -7.19
C VAL A 186 12.29 -20.48 -6.63
N ILE A 187 11.29 -20.81 -7.44
CA ILE A 187 9.92 -20.96 -6.94
C ILE A 187 9.84 -22.08 -5.89
N ASP A 188 10.54 -23.20 -6.12
CA ASP A 188 10.60 -24.30 -5.16
C ASP A 188 11.33 -23.88 -3.86
N ALA A 189 12.34 -23.02 -3.92
CA ALA A 189 12.96 -22.43 -2.73
C ALA A 189 12.00 -21.53 -1.95
N TYR A 190 11.20 -20.68 -2.61
CA TYR A 190 10.20 -19.82 -1.96
C TYR A 190 9.02 -20.62 -1.38
N MET A 191 8.55 -21.66 -2.08
CA MET A 191 7.49 -22.55 -1.60
C MET A 191 7.92 -23.34 -0.36
N ASN A 192 9.16 -23.84 -0.34
CA ASN A 192 9.72 -24.61 0.79
C ASN A 192 10.41 -23.73 1.85
N HIS A 193 10.41 -22.40 1.70
CA HIS A 193 11.08 -21.50 2.62
C HIS A 193 10.49 -21.59 4.03
N GLN A 194 11.34 -21.63 5.06
CA GLN A 194 10.89 -21.70 6.46
C GLN A 194 10.14 -20.43 6.89
N CYS A 195 10.61 -19.28 6.42
CA CYS A 195 10.00 -17.97 6.65
C CYS A 195 8.87 -17.74 5.62
N ASP A 196 7.63 -17.79 6.06
CA ASP A 196 6.40 -17.52 5.29
C ASP A 196 6.38 -16.14 4.61
N GLU A 197 7.10 -15.18 5.17
CA GLU A 197 7.33 -13.82 4.69
C GLU A 197 7.92 -13.77 3.27
N ALA A 198 8.75 -14.76 2.93
CA ALA A 198 9.32 -14.88 1.60
C ALA A 198 8.22 -15.08 0.55
N ARG A 199 7.19 -15.87 0.87
CA ARG A 199 6.01 -16.09 0.01
C ARG A 199 5.18 -14.81 -0.11
N LEU A 200 4.94 -14.12 1.01
CA LEU A 200 4.19 -12.87 1.03
C LEU A 200 4.89 -11.75 0.25
N LYS A 201 6.24 -11.68 0.29
CA LYS A 201 7.06 -10.74 -0.52
C LYS A 201 6.77 -10.86 -2.01
N ILE A 202 6.76 -12.09 -2.54
CA ILE A 202 6.45 -12.35 -3.95
C ILE A 202 4.98 -12.07 -4.23
N TYR A 203 4.07 -12.62 -3.42
CA TYR A 203 2.63 -12.53 -3.66
C TYR A 203 2.15 -11.07 -3.80
N ILE A 204 2.51 -10.20 -2.85
CA ILE A 204 2.06 -8.79 -2.87
C ILE A 204 2.64 -8.07 -4.08
N SER A 205 3.94 -8.23 -4.33
CA SER A 205 4.62 -7.57 -5.46
C SER A 205 4.00 -7.98 -6.80
N TYR A 206 3.74 -9.28 -6.97
CA TYR A 206 3.08 -9.81 -8.16
C TYR A 206 1.64 -9.30 -8.32
N PHE A 207 0.85 -9.35 -7.25
CA PHE A 207 -0.52 -8.87 -7.22
C PHE A 207 -0.63 -7.41 -7.66
N ILE A 208 0.20 -6.52 -7.09
CA ILE A 208 0.20 -5.09 -7.45
C ILE A 208 0.60 -4.91 -8.92
N ASN A 209 1.63 -5.61 -9.40
CA ASN A 209 2.10 -5.45 -10.77
C ASN A 209 1.07 -5.96 -11.80
N GLN A 210 0.35 -7.05 -11.51
CA GLN A 210 -0.76 -7.54 -12.34
C GLN A 210 -1.92 -6.54 -12.40
N VAL A 211 -2.34 -6.00 -11.27
CA VAL A 211 -3.42 -5.00 -11.20
C VAL A 211 -3.02 -3.70 -11.91
N ALA A 212 -1.78 -3.24 -11.72
CA ALA A 212 -1.20 -2.09 -12.41
C ALA A 212 -1.16 -2.29 -13.94
N ALA A 213 -0.69 -3.45 -14.41
CA ALA A 213 -0.59 -3.74 -15.83
C ALA A 213 -1.97 -3.88 -16.52
N GLY A 214 -3.01 -4.29 -15.78
CA GLY A 214 -4.40 -4.26 -16.22
C GLY A 214 -5.05 -2.87 -16.22
N THR A 215 -4.37 -1.83 -15.73
CA THR A 215 -4.86 -0.45 -15.58
C THR A 215 -3.91 0.60 -16.16
N ASN A 216 -3.10 0.19 -17.14
CA ASN A 216 -2.16 1.04 -17.90
C ASN A 216 -1.02 1.65 -17.07
N TYR A 217 -0.69 1.03 -15.94
CA TYR A 217 0.47 1.36 -15.13
C TYR A 217 1.62 0.38 -15.36
N ASN A 218 2.83 0.92 -15.54
CA ASN A 218 4.06 0.18 -15.25
C ASN A 218 4.36 0.36 -13.77
N CYS A 219 4.45 -0.75 -13.03
CA CYS A 219 4.81 -0.73 -11.62
C CYS A 219 6.30 -1.08 -11.45
N GLU A 220 7.05 -0.16 -10.86
CA GLU A 220 8.41 -0.39 -10.35
C GLU A 220 8.32 -0.68 -8.83
N THR A 221 8.84 -1.81 -8.39
CA THR A 221 8.76 -2.30 -7.00
C THR A 221 10.11 -2.11 -6.30
N GLU A 222 10.14 -1.37 -5.19
CA GLU A 222 11.35 -1.30 -4.36
C GLU A 222 11.40 -2.40 -3.29
N HIS A 223 12.60 -2.62 -2.75
CA HIS A 223 12.88 -3.57 -1.66
C HIS A 223 11.87 -3.48 -0.51
N ALA A 224 11.25 -4.61 -0.19
CA ALA A 224 10.36 -4.75 0.96
C ALA A 224 11.16 -4.62 2.26
N VAL A 225 10.72 -3.75 3.16
CA VAL A 225 11.40 -3.49 4.44
C VAL A 225 10.70 -4.24 5.55
N PHE A 226 11.45 -5.10 6.24
CA PHE A 226 10.98 -5.84 7.41
C PHE A 226 11.22 -5.01 8.69
N TYR A 227 10.20 -4.90 9.53
CA TYR A 227 10.31 -4.16 10.79
C TYR A 227 9.42 -4.76 11.89
N LEU A 228 9.68 -4.35 13.14
CA LEU A 228 8.79 -4.62 14.27
C LEU A 228 7.87 -3.41 14.45
N GLY A 229 6.57 -3.65 14.37
CA GLY A 229 5.51 -2.68 14.66
C GLY A 229 5.25 -2.53 16.16
N ASN A 230 4.01 -2.19 16.52
CA ASN A 230 3.59 -2.18 17.93
C ASN A 230 3.53 -3.62 18.48
N GLN A 231 3.81 -3.78 19.77
CA GLN A 231 3.79 -5.08 20.47
C GLN A 231 4.67 -6.15 19.79
N ASP A 232 5.80 -5.73 19.21
CA ASP A 232 6.74 -6.57 18.44
C ASP A 232 6.09 -7.37 17.29
N THR A 233 4.92 -6.92 16.82
CA THR A 233 4.26 -7.47 15.63
C THR A 233 5.20 -7.33 14.44
N ARG A 234 5.55 -8.44 13.80
CA ARG A 234 6.41 -8.41 12.60
C ARG A 234 5.62 -7.88 11.41
N MET A 235 6.21 -6.91 10.71
CA MET A 235 5.60 -6.13 9.63
C MET A 235 6.48 -6.16 8.37
N MET A 236 5.85 -6.01 7.21
CA MET A 236 6.51 -5.71 5.94
C MET A 236 5.98 -4.39 5.40
N ASN A 237 6.86 -3.51 4.92
CA ASN A 237 6.49 -2.35 4.10
C ASN A 237 6.98 -2.52 2.66
N PHE A 238 6.07 -2.30 1.72
CA PHE A 238 6.30 -2.28 0.28
C PHE A 238 6.17 -0.86 -0.25
N ARG A 239 6.93 -0.54 -1.30
CA ARG A 239 6.86 0.74 -2.01
C ARG A 239 6.82 0.48 -3.50
N PHE A 240 5.80 0.99 -4.16
CA PHE A 240 5.54 0.83 -5.57
C PHE A 240 5.47 2.20 -6.23
N TRP A 241 6.21 2.38 -7.32
CA TRP A 241 6.09 3.54 -8.20
C TRP A 241 5.26 3.14 -9.41
N LEU A 242 4.03 3.68 -9.49
CA LEU A 242 3.10 3.40 -10.57
C LEU A 242 3.20 4.51 -11.62
N LYS A 243 3.79 4.18 -12.77
CA LYS A 243 4.00 5.08 -13.91
C LYS A 243 3.02 4.79 -15.04
N TYR A 244 2.10 5.71 -15.28
CA TYR A 244 1.07 5.61 -16.30
C TYR A 244 1.71 5.60 -17.72
N ASP A 245 1.23 4.73 -18.61
CA ASP A 245 1.70 4.63 -20.00
C ASP A 245 0.52 4.56 -20.98
N PRO A 246 0.12 5.69 -21.61
CA PRO A 246 -1.06 5.77 -22.47
C PRO A 246 -0.98 4.87 -23.71
N ARG A 247 0.21 4.33 -24.03
CA ARG A 247 0.45 3.43 -25.17
C ARG A 247 0.06 1.97 -24.89
N THR A 248 -0.52 1.71 -23.72
CA THR A 248 -1.08 0.41 -23.36
C THR A 248 -2.59 0.43 -23.60
N THR A 249 -3.00 0.09 -24.82
CA THR A 249 -4.42 -0.09 -25.18
C THR A 249 -4.93 -1.52 -24.94
N ALA A 250 -4.02 -2.43 -24.60
CA ALA A 250 -4.31 -3.81 -24.23
C ALA A 250 -3.58 -4.16 -22.93
N PRO A 251 -4.16 -5.03 -22.06
CA PRO A 251 -3.48 -5.52 -20.87
C PRO A 251 -2.13 -6.13 -21.22
N ARG A 252 -1.09 -5.76 -20.48
CA ARG A 252 0.24 -6.37 -20.62
C ARG A 252 0.50 -7.31 -19.44
N TYR A 253 1.42 -8.24 -19.64
CA TYR A 253 2.09 -8.88 -18.51
C TYR A 253 2.94 -7.84 -17.76
N PRO A 254 3.16 -8.03 -16.44
CA PRO A 254 4.09 -7.23 -15.63
C PRO A 254 5.42 -6.96 -16.36
N ARG A 255 5.84 -5.68 -16.41
CA ARG A 255 7.13 -5.32 -17.02
C ARG A 255 8.33 -5.67 -16.14
N GLU A 256 8.14 -5.68 -14.82
CA GLU A 256 9.12 -6.30 -13.94
C GLU A 256 9.08 -7.80 -14.17
N SER A 257 10.19 -8.32 -14.68
CA SER A 257 10.39 -9.76 -14.73
C SER A 257 10.29 -10.32 -13.31
N LEU A 258 9.82 -11.55 -13.18
CA LEU A 258 9.74 -12.18 -11.87
C LEU A 258 11.13 -12.37 -11.25
N ALA A 259 12.18 -12.43 -12.08
CA ALA A 259 13.57 -12.36 -11.64
C ALA A 259 13.90 -11.02 -10.94
N GLN A 260 13.32 -9.88 -11.33
CA GLN A 260 13.47 -8.60 -10.61
C GLN A 260 12.66 -8.57 -9.31
N MET A 261 11.48 -9.20 -9.27
CA MET A 261 10.71 -9.35 -8.03
C MET A 261 11.40 -10.28 -7.01
N ILE A 262 12.04 -11.33 -7.50
CA ILE A 262 12.83 -12.31 -6.74
C ILE A 262 14.15 -11.72 -6.26
N ASN A 263 14.92 -11.11 -7.18
CA ASN A 263 16.28 -10.61 -6.95
C ASN A 263 16.34 -9.14 -6.58
N SER A 264 15.21 -8.50 -6.28
CA SER A 264 15.22 -7.35 -5.39
C SER A 264 15.55 -7.89 -3.99
N PRO A 265 16.76 -7.67 -3.42
CA PRO A 265 17.08 -8.04 -2.03
C PRO A 265 15.94 -7.76 -1.04
#